data_AF-A0A6S7HV94-F1
#
_entry.id   AF-A0A6S7HV94-F1
#
_cell.length_a   1.000
_cell.length_b   1.000
_cell.length_c   1.000
_cell.angle_alpha   90.00
_cell.angle_beta   90.00
_cell.angle_gamma   90.00
#
_symmetry.space_group_name_H-M   'P 1'
#
loop_
_entity.id
_entity.type
_entity.pdbx_description
1 polymer ?
#
loop_
_entity_poly.entity_id
_entity_poly.type
_entity_poly.pdbx_seq_one_letter_code
_entity_poly.pdbx_strand_id
1 'polypeptide(L)'
;MRAASKNSFEKNFFKLINNSIYDKTMEKVKKRVDVKLVRNESEMIKAVASPCFQSHRIMTGDMVAVKTMKEVLTLNKPCYAGMCVLDLSKVLMYRFHYKTMKSEYGFKCKLLFTDTDSLMYDIKTDDVYKDFEEISKNNDIFDNSDYQKDSPFYHDRNKKVVGKFMDEAGGVLIVEFCGLRSKMYSYLKESGKGGMTAKGVKKYVIKKQSNTRRLHECDK
;
A
#
# COMPACT_ATOMS: atom_id res chain seq x y z
N MET A 1 2.79 13.70 -15.87
CA MET A 1 2.89 12.37 -16.51
C MET A 1 1.65 11.50 -16.26
N ARG A 2 1.35 11.04 -15.03
CA ARG A 2 0.16 10.19 -14.75
C ARG A 2 -1.21 10.85 -15.03
N ALA A 3 -1.30 12.17 -14.86
CA ALA A 3 -2.52 12.93 -15.17
C ALA A 3 -2.78 13.00 -16.69
N ALA A 4 -1.72 13.16 -17.49
CA ALA A 4 -1.77 13.29 -18.95
C ALA A 4 -1.91 11.96 -19.72
N SER A 5 -1.74 10.82 -19.05
CA SER A 5 -1.84 9.50 -19.67
C SER A 5 -3.25 9.20 -20.18
N LYS A 6 -3.34 8.71 -21.43
CA LYS A 6 -4.62 8.51 -22.13
C LYS A 6 -5.24 7.14 -21.86
N ASN A 7 -4.42 6.12 -21.59
CA ASN A 7 -4.87 4.75 -21.35
C ASN A 7 -4.50 4.25 -19.94
N SER A 8 -5.07 3.10 -19.53
CA SER A 8 -4.82 2.49 -18.23
C SER A 8 -3.41 1.94 -18.09
N PHE A 9 -2.82 1.45 -19.19
CA PHE A 9 -1.47 0.90 -19.23
C PHE A 9 -0.42 1.94 -18.85
N GLU A 10 -0.38 3.08 -19.53
CA GLU A 10 0.53 4.19 -19.25
C GLU A 10 0.37 4.71 -17.82
N LYS A 11 -0.87 4.84 -17.34
CA LYS A 11 -1.15 5.26 -15.97
C LYS A 11 -0.48 4.32 -14.96
N ASN A 12 -0.57 3.01 -15.18
CA ASN A 12 0.04 2.00 -14.33
C ASN A 12 1.57 2.00 -14.45
N PHE A 13 2.10 2.19 -15.66
CA PHE A 13 3.53 2.28 -15.91
C PHE A 13 4.16 3.46 -15.15
N PHE A 14 3.61 4.66 -15.28
CA PHE A 14 4.13 5.83 -14.55
C PHE A 14 3.95 5.72 -13.03
N LYS A 15 2.86 5.09 -12.56
CA LYS A 15 2.70 4.78 -11.13
C LYS A 15 3.82 3.85 -10.65
N LEU A 16 4.14 2.81 -11.43
CA LEU A 16 5.19 1.86 -11.11
C LEU A 16 6.57 2.52 -11.07
N ILE A 17 6.89 3.40 -12.04
CA ILE A 17 8.17 4.13 -12.05
C ILE A 17 8.35 4.93 -10.77
N ASN A 18 7.35 5.74 -10.40
CA ASN A 18 7.42 6.59 -9.21
C ASN A 18 7.64 5.76 -7.93
N ASN A 19 6.86 4.68 -7.77
CA ASN A 19 7.00 3.78 -6.62
C ASN A 19 8.37 3.08 -6.62
N SER A 20 8.85 2.65 -7.79
CA SER A 20 10.13 1.94 -7.92
C SER A 20 11.32 2.84 -7.58
N ILE A 21 11.28 4.11 -7.95
CA ILE A 21 12.33 5.08 -7.58
C ILE A 21 12.38 5.21 -6.06
N TYR A 22 11.24 5.41 -5.40
CA TYR A 22 11.15 5.44 -3.95
C TYR A 22 11.70 4.17 -3.31
N ASP A 23 11.24 2.99 -3.74
CA ASP A 23 11.70 1.69 -3.22
C ASP A 23 13.21 1.52 -3.40
N LYS A 24 13.75 2.01 -4.53
CA LYS A 24 15.18 1.98 -4.81
C LYS A 24 15.99 2.85 -3.85
N THR A 25 15.46 3.99 -3.41
CA THR A 25 16.12 4.82 -2.39
C THR A 25 16.22 4.11 -1.05
N MET A 26 15.25 3.24 -0.74
CA MET A 26 15.15 2.48 0.52
C MET A 26 15.71 1.04 0.42
N GLU A 27 16.46 0.74 -0.64
CA GLU A 27 16.97 -0.62 -0.89
C GLU A 27 17.91 -1.10 0.22
N LYS A 28 17.62 -2.27 0.80
CA LYS A 28 18.45 -2.89 1.83
C LYS A 28 19.66 -3.60 1.21
N VAL A 29 20.72 -2.85 0.91
CA VAL A 29 21.97 -3.38 0.32
C VAL A 29 22.57 -4.54 1.13
N LYS A 30 22.43 -4.51 2.47
CA LYS A 30 22.88 -5.59 3.37
C LYS A 30 22.21 -6.94 3.14
N LYS A 31 21.04 -6.98 2.50
CA LYS A 31 20.35 -8.23 2.15
C LYS A 31 20.83 -8.85 0.84
N ARG A 32 21.71 -8.18 0.11
CA ARG A 32 22.31 -8.74 -1.10
C ARG A 32 23.23 -9.89 -0.74
N VAL A 33 23.21 -10.91 -1.58
CA VAL A 33 23.97 -12.14 -1.41
C VAL A 33 24.61 -12.48 -2.75
N ASP A 34 25.75 -13.14 -2.69
CA ASP A 34 26.34 -13.77 -3.85
C ASP A 34 25.90 -15.21 -3.92
N VAL A 35 25.65 -15.68 -5.14
CA VAL A 35 25.32 -17.07 -5.43
C VAL A 35 26.38 -17.57 -6.40
N LYS A 36 27.17 -18.54 -5.96
CA LYS A 36 28.17 -19.24 -6.77
C LYS A 36 27.63 -20.61 -7.14
N LEU A 37 27.72 -20.99 -8.41
CA LEU A 37 27.41 -22.35 -8.86
C LEU A 37 28.70 -23.14 -8.88
N VAL A 38 28.73 -24.25 -8.17
CA VAL A 38 29.89 -25.11 -8.00
C VAL A 38 29.57 -26.51 -8.48
N ARG A 39 30.50 -27.12 -9.22
CA ARG A 39 30.38 -28.53 -9.66
C ARG A 39 31.48 -29.44 -9.13
N ASN A 40 32.56 -28.84 -8.62
CA ASN A 40 33.75 -29.56 -8.18
C ASN A 40 33.80 -29.60 -6.65
N GLU A 41 34.18 -30.75 -6.10
CA GLU A 41 34.30 -30.93 -4.65
C GLU A 41 35.31 -29.96 -4.01
N SER A 42 36.47 -29.75 -4.65
CA SER A 42 37.50 -28.82 -4.17
C SER A 42 37.01 -27.37 -4.07
N GLU A 43 36.18 -26.92 -5.01
CA GLU A 43 35.56 -25.60 -4.97
C GLU A 43 34.49 -25.50 -3.88
N MET A 44 33.77 -26.61 -3.64
CA MET A 44 32.74 -26.69 -2.61
C MET A 44 33.36 -26.57 -1.22
N ILE A 45 34.45 -27.31 -0.95
CA ILE A 45 35.20 -27.22 0.30
C ILE A 45 35.70 -25.79 0.53
N LYS A 46 36.27 -25.15 -0.50
CA LYS A 46 36.69 -23.74 -0.42
C LYS A 46 35.53 -22.79 -0.13
N ALA A 47 34.37 -23.03 -0.73
CA ALA A 47 33.20 -22.17 -0.55
C ALA A 47 32.58 -22.30 0.86
N VAL A 48 32.59 -23.50 1.46
CA VAL A 48 32.14 -23.74 2.84
C VAL A 48 33.14 -23.23 3.88
N ALA A 49 34.43 -23.32 3.60
CA ALA A 49 35.47 -22.80 4.49
C ALA A 49 35.48 -21.25 4.57
N SER A 50 34.80 -20.57 3.65
CA SER A 50 34.70 -19.10 3.67
C SER A 50 33.88 -18.62 4.87
N PRO A 51 34.34 -17.59 5.61
CA PRO A 51 33.54 -16.97 6.67
C PRO A 51 32.28 -16.28 6.15
N CYS A 52 32.19 -16.04 4.84
CA CYS A 52 31.01 -15.49 4.19
C CYS A 52 29.98 -16.55 3.77
N PHE A 53 30.26 -17.84 3.99
CA PHE A 53 29.31 -18.91 3.71
C PHE A 53 27.99 -18.72 4.50
N GLN A 54 26.85 -18.84 3.82
CA GLN A 54 25.53 -18.85 4.49
C GLN A 54 24.83 -20.20 4.39
N SER A 55 24.74 -20.75 3.19
CA SER A 55 23.98 -21.97 2.93
C SER A 55 24.33 -22.49 1.54
N HIS A 56 24.00 -23.75 1.27
CA HIS A 56 24.07 -24.33 -0.07
C HIS A 56 22.78 -25.06 -0.40
N ARG A 57 22.53 -25.25 -1.69
CA ARG A 57 21.42 -26.05 -2.20
C ARG A 57 21.89 -26.85 -3.41
N ILE A 58 21.74 -28.16 -3.36
CA ILE A 58 21.96 -29.04 -4.51
C ILE A 58 20.86 -28.74 -5.53
N MET A 59 21.24 -28.31 -6.74
CA MET A 59 20.31 -28.00 -7.82
C MET A 59 20.08 -29.24 -8.70
N THR A 60 21.17 -29.89 -9.10
CA THR A 60 21.23 -31.12 -9.89
C THR A 60 22.40 -31.97 -9.39
N GLY A 61 22.46 -33.24 -9.80
CA GLY A 61 23.40 -34.23 -9.22
C GLY A 61 24.87 -33.82 -9.17
N ASP A 62 25.32 -32.98 -10.10
CA ASP A 62 26.69 -32.46 -10.20
C ASP A 62 26.80 -30.94 -9.92
N MET A 63 25.72 -30.27 -9.48
CA MET A 63 25.71 -28.81 -9.34
C MET A 63 25.09 -28.34 -8.03
N VAL A 64 25.86 -27.56 -7.28
CA VAL A 64 25.47 -26.98 -6.01
C VAL A 64 25.49 -25.45 -6.11
N ALA A 65 24.38 -24.81 -5.73
CA ALA A 65 24.34 -23.37 -5.54
C ALA A 65 24.77 -23.04 -4.11
N VAL A 66 25.89 -22.35 -3.96
CA VAL A 66 26.40 -21.86 -2.68
C VAL A 66 26.05 -20.39 -2.54
N LYS A 67 25.33 -20.08 -1.47
CA LYS A 67 24.93 -18.71 -1.10
C LYS A 67 25.92 -18.16 -0.09
N THR A 68 26.52 -17.01 -0.40
CA THR A 68 27.46 -16.31 0.45
C THR A 68 27.02 -14.87 0.71
N MET A 69 27.45 -14.32 1.84
CA MET A 69 27.37 -12.88 2.10
C MET A 69 28.33 -12.12 1.19
N LYS A 70 28.00 -10.86 0.93
CA LYS A 70 28.90 -9.91 0.28
C LYS A 70 30.02 -9.53 1.26
N GLU A 71 31.27 -9.80 0.87
CA GLU A 71 32.47 -9.43 1.65
C GLU A 71 32.59 -7.92 1.82
N VAL A 72 32.37 -7.16 0.73
CA VAL A 72 32.39 -5.70 0.72
C VAL A 72 31.03 -5.18 0.32
N LEU A 73 30.48 -4.27 1.14
CA LEU A 73 29.18 -3.64 0.92
C LEU A 73 29.35 -2.13 0.75
N THR A 74 28.99 -1.62 -0.43
CA THR A 74 28.92 -0.18 -0.69
C THR A 74 27.53 0.37 -0.35
N LEU A 75 27.43 1.21 0.68
CA LEU A 75 26.18 1.87 1.07
C LEU A 75 25.93 3.11 0.19
N ASN A 76 25.48 2.88 -1.04
CA ASN A 76 25.27 3.93 -2.05
C ASN A 76 23.78 4.21 -2.34
N LYS A 77 22.91 3.98 -1.36
CA LYS A 77 21.47 4.23 -1.50
C LYS A 77 21.12 5.48 -0.71
N PRO A 78 20.40 6.45 -1.30
CA PRO A 78 20.02 7.69 -0.62
C PRO A 78 18.84 7.43 0.34
N CYS A 79 19.04 6.59 1.36
CA CYS A 79 18.00 6.17 2.30
C CYS A 79 17.37 7.36 3.04
N TYR A 80 18.14 8.44 3.25
CA TYR A 80 17.65 9.67 3.86
C TYR A 80 16.55 10.32 3.01
N ALA A 81 16.66 10.30 1.68
CA ALA A 81 15.62 10.83 0.80
C ALA A 81 14.32 10.02 0.93
N GLY A 82 14.43 8.68 0.96
CA GLY A 82 13.28 7.80 1.17
C GLY A 82 12.64 7.99 2.56
N MET A 83 13.44 8.24 3.60
CA MET A 83 12.95 8.59 4.93
C MET A 83 12.17 9.91 4.92
N CYS A 84 12.71 10.98 4.32
CA CYS A 84 12.03 12.27 4.21
C CYS A 84 10.69 12.14 3.47
N VAL A 85 10.64 11.41 2.35
CA VAL A 85 9.40 11.17 1.61
C VAL A 85 8.37 10.44 2.46
N LEU A 86 8.79 9.41 3.21
CA LEU A 86 7.90 8.67 4.11
C LEU A 86 7.34 9.56 5.22
N ASP A 87 8.17 10.40 5.82
CA ASP A 87 7.74 11.28 6.92
C ASP A 87 6.81 12.38 6.41
N LEU A 88 7.07 12.96 5.23
CA LEU A 88 6.14 13.89 4.58
C LEU A 88 4.78 13.22 4.29
N SER A 89 4.79 11.97 3.84
CA SER A 89 3.55 11.20 3.62
C SER A 89 2.76 11.00 4.92
N LYS A 90 3.43 10.65 6.03
CA LYS A 90 2.76 10.55 7.35
C LYS A 90 2.21 11.89 7.83
N VAL A 91 2.99 12.97 7.68
CA VAL A 91 2.56 14.32 8.06
C VAL A 91 1.31 14.73 7.29
N LEU A 92 1.23 14.41 6.00
CA LEU A 92 0.03 14.64 5.19
C LEU A 92 -1.19 13.88 5.76
N MET A 93 -1.04 12.58 6.05
CA MET A 93 -2.10 11.76 6.62
C MET A 93 -2.55 12.28 7.99
N TYR A 94 -1.60 12.66 8.86
CA TYR A 94 -1.90 13.23 10.17
C TYR A 94 -2.56 14.60 10.07
N ARG A 95 -2.13 15.46 9.13
CA ARG A 95 -2.78 16.75 8.90
C ARG A 95 -4.23 16.56 8.50
N PHE A 96 -4.52 15.65 7.58
CA PHE A 96 -5.89 15.35 7.19
C PHE A 96 -6.71 14.79 8.38
N HIS A 97 -6.16 13.85 9.14
CA HIS A 97 -6.85 13.29 10.29
C HIS A 97 -7.15 14.35 11.36
N TYR A 98 -6.14 15.09 11.82
CA TYR A 98 -6.29 16.00 12.96
C TYR A 98 -6.87 17.36 12.58
N LYS A 99 -6.46 17.94 11.45
CA LYS A 99 -6.87 19.30 11.06
C LYS A 99 -8.14 19.32 10.22
N THR A 100 -8.53 18.22 9.59
CA THR A 100 -9.79 18.13 8.83
C THR A 100 -10.80 17.29 9.60
N MET A 101 -10.60 15.97 9.67
CA MET A 101 -11.63 15.06 10.17
C MET A 101 -11.94 15.26 11.66
N LYS A 102 -10.91 15.41 12.51
CA LYS A 102 -11.11 15.67 13.94
C LYS A 102 -11.57 17.09 14.24
N SER A 103 -11.16 18.07 13.44
CA SER A 103 -11.63 19.45 13.59
C SER A 103 -13.12 19.56 13.29
N GLU A 104 -13.58 18.87 12.24
CA GLU A 104 -14.98 18.93 11.80
C GLU A 104 -15.91 18.13 12.72
N TYR A 105 -15.56 16.87 13.00
CA TYR A 105 -16.49 15.94 13.63
C TYR A 105 -16.17 15.67 15.11
N GLY A 106 -14.97 16.00 15.60
CA GLY A 106 -14.56 15.76 16.99
C GLY A 106 -14.76 14.32 17.46
N PHE A 107 -15.67 14.12 18.41
CA PHE A 107 -16.05 12.80 18.96
C PHE A 107 -17.03 12.02 18.07
N LYS A 108 -17.70 12.68 17.12
CA LYS A 108 -18.61 12.03 16.16
C LYS A 108 -17.87 11.22 15.09
N CYS A 109 -16.55 11.37 15.00
CA CYS A 109 -15.71 10.63 14.06
C CYS A 109 -14.72 9.71 14.78
N LYS A 110 -14.80 8.42 14.48
CA LYS A 110 -13.91 7.38 14.98
C LYS A 110 -13.10 6.80 13.82
N LEU A 111 -11.77 6.81 13.95
CA LEU A 111 -10.89 6.15 13.00
C LEU A 111 -10.95 4.64 13.21
N LEU A 112 -11.40 3.90 12.20
CA LEU A 112 -11.55 2.45 12.23
C LEU A 112 -10.26 1.73 11.80
N PHE A 113 -9.61 2.21 10.74
CA PHE A 113 -8.31 1.70 10.32
C PHE A 113 -7.50 2.74 9.56
N THR A 114 -6.19 2.49 9.47
CA THR A 114 -5.28 3.15 8.53
C THR A 114 -4.35 2.13 7.86
N ASP A 115 -4.13 2.25 6.55
CA ASP A 115 -3.06 1.53 5.85
C ASP A 115 -2.38 2.44 4.83
N THR A 116 -1.13 2.82 5.13
CA THR A 116 -0.21 3.60 4.28
C THR A 116 -0.76 4.96 3.83
N ASP A 117 -1.69 4.96 2.89
CA ASP A 117 -2.33 6.11 2.23
C ASP A 117 -3.86 6.10 2.34
N SER A 118 -4.43 5.19 3.15
CA SER A 118 -5.88 5.07 3.36
C SER A 118 -6.29 5.29 4.82
N LEU A 119 -7.48 5.86 5.02
CA LEU A 119 -8.13 6.08 6.31
C LEU A 119 -9.60 5.67 6.17
N MET A 120 -10.12 4.97 7.16
CA MET A 120 -11.54 4.61 7.24
C MET A 120 -12.13 5.13 8.52
N TYR A 121 -13.29 5.75 8.40
CA TYR A 121 -13.96 6.41 9.50
C TYR A 121 -15.37 5.87 9.70
N ASP A 122 -15.76 5.76 10.97
CA ASP A 122 -17.14 5.72 11.41
C ASP A 122 -17.52 7.14 11.82
N ILE A 123 -18.45 7.75 11.09
CA ILE A 123 -18.83 9.16 11.23
C ILE A 123 -20.33 9.22 11.52
N LYS A 124 -20.68 9.90 12.61
CA LYS A 124 -22.07 10.21 12.97
C LYS A 124 -22.43 11.60 12.45
N THR A 125 -23.16 11.64 11.34
CA THR A 125 -23.66 12.87 10.72
C THR A 125 -24.96 12.56 9.97
N ASP A 126 -25.72 13.59 9.59
CA ASP A 126 -26.94 13.45 8.81
C ASP A 126 -26.63 13.15 7.33
N ASP A 127 -25.61 13.82 6.77
CA ASP A 127 -25.21 13.65 5.37
C ASP A 127 -23.71 13.95 5.17
N VAL A 128 -22.89 12.90 5.16
CA VAL A 128 -21.43 13.01 5.06
C VAL A 128 -20.96 13.62 3.74
N TYR A 129 -21.73 13.48 2.66
CA TYR A 129 -21.33 13.99 1.35
C TYR A 129 -21.54 15.50 1.25
N LYS A 130 -22.60 16.04 1.88
CA LYS A 130 -22.76 17.49 2.06
C LYS A 130 -21.65 18.08 2.91
N ASP A 131 -21.33 17.44 4.03
CA ASP A 131 -20.23 17.89 4.89
C ASP A 131 -18.90 17.95 4.11
N PHE A 132 -18.61 16.92 3.31
CA PHE A 132 -17.42 16.90 2.46
C PHE A 132 -17.45 17.97 1.35
N GLU A 133 -18.62 18.29 0.80
CA GLU A 133 -18.77 19.38 -0.16
C GLU A 133 -18.40 20.73 0.48
N GLU A 134 -18.90 21.00 1.69
CA GLU A 134 -18.59 22.22 2.44
C GLU A 134 -17.10 22.33 2.80
N ILE A 135 -16.52 21.23 3.28
CA ILE A 135 -15.07 21.15 3.56
C ILE A 135 -14.26 21.38 2.27
N SER A 136 -14.70 20.82 1.14
CA SER A 136 -14.04 20.94 -0.15
C SER A 136 -14.03 22.38 -0.68
N LYS A 137 -15.16 23.10 -0.55
CA LYS A 137 -15.27 24.53 -0.91
C LYS A 137 -14.21 25.38 -0.21
N ASN A 138 -13.88 25.05 1.04
CA ASN A 138 -12.99 25.84 1.87
C ASN A 138 -11.51 25.46 1.75
N ASN A 139 -11.19 24.20 1.49
CA ASN A 139 -9.81 23.70 1.66
C ASN A 139 -9.22 22.99 0.43
N ASP A 140 -9.99 22.77 -0.64
CA ASP A 140 -9.52 22.13 -1.88
C ASP A 140 -8.84 20.77 -1.64
N ILE A 141 -9.20 20.02 -0.60
CA ILE A 141 -8.45 18.82 -0.17
C ILE A 141 -8.83 17.53 -0.90
N PHE A 142 -9.99 17.50 -1.57
CA PHE A 142 -10.55 16.30 -2.16
C PHE A 142 -10.37 16.23 -3.69
N ASP A 143 -10.08 15.03 -4.18
CA ASP A 143 -10.18 14.63 -5.59
C ASP A 143 -11.51 13.91 -5.81
N ASN A 144 -12.50 14.65 -6.30
CA ASN A 144 -13.84 14.13 -6.60
C ASN A 144 -14.00 13.71 -8.07
N SER A 145 -12.90 13.51 -8.80
CA SER A 145 -12.96 13.20 -10.23
C SER A 145 -13.40 11.77 -10.56
N ASP A 146 -13.54 10.91 -9.54
CA ASP A 146 -14.00 9.52 -9.66
C ASP A 146 -15.51 9.35 -9.37
N TYR A 147 -16.21 10.40 -8.94
CA TYR A 147 -17.68 10.40 -8.86
C TYR A 147 -18.30 10.32 -10.27
N GLN A 148 -19.55 9.88 -10.35
CA GLN A 148 -20.30 9.93 -11.61
C GLN A 148 -20.47 11.39 -12.07
N LYS A 149 -20.38 11.68 -13.37
CA LYS A 149 -20.34 13.05 -13.90
C LYS A 149 -21.60 13.88 -13.63
N ASP A 150 -22.71 13.19 -13.45
CA ASP A 150 -24.04 13.70 -13.11
C ASP A 150 -24.21 13.93 -11.60
N SER A 151 -23.28 13.45 -10.77
CA SER A 151 -23.26 13.73 -9.33
C SER A 151 -22.98 15.21 -9.08
N PRO A 152 -23.71 15.86 -8.16
CA PRO A 152 -23.41 17.24 -7.75
C PRO A 152 -22.02 17.38 -7.13
N PHE A 153 -21.42 16.27 -6.67
CA PHE A 153 -20.10 16.25 -6.05
C PHE A 153 -18.95 16.12 -7.05
N TYR A 154 -19.23 15.82 -8.33
CA TYR A 154 -18.20 15.63 -9.33
C TYR A 154 -17.54 16.94 -9.75
N HIS A 155 -16.21 16.97 -9.70
CA HIS A 155 -15.38 17.97 -10.36
C HIS A 155 -13.99 17.42 -10.67
N ASP A 156 -13.37 17.85 -11.75
CA ASP A 156 -12.07 17.34 -12.21
C ASP A 156 -10.86 18.23 -11.83
N ARG A 157 -11.10 19.32 -11.08
CA ARG A 157 -10.05 20.27 -10.63
C ARG A 157 -8.83 19.60 -10.01
N ASN A 158 -9.07 18.64 -9.11
CA ASN A 158 -8.03 17.98 -8.32
C ASN A 158 -7.62 16.60 -8.86
N LYS A 159 -8.04 16.27 -10.09
CA LYS A 159 -7.83 14.96 -10.68
C LYS A 159 -6.36 14.54 -10.66
N LYS A 160 -6.04 13.56 -9.83
CA LYS A 160 -4.69 12.99 -9.63
C LYS A 160 -3.63 14.01 -9.20
N VAL A 161 -4.04 15.11 -8.57
CA VAL A 161 -3.12 16.05 -7.93
C VAL A 161 -2.55 15.39 -6.67
N VAL A 162 -1.24 15.52 -6.47
CA VAL A 162 -0.55 14.88 -5.35
C VAL A 162 -1.04 15.47 -4.03
N GLY A 163 -1.33 14.59 -3.07
CA GLY A 163 -1.70 14.97 -1.71
C GLY A 163 -3.19 15.32 -1.51
N LYS A 164 -4.01 15.13 -2.54
CA LYS A 164 -5.48 15.20 -2.43
C LYS A 164 -6.05 13.84 -2.05
N PHE A 165 -7.13 13.85 -1.28
CA PHE A 165 -7.81 12.65 -0.80
C PHE A 165 -9.00 12.30 -1.68
N MET A 166 -9.24 11.02 -1.93
CA MET A 166 -10.32 10.54 -2.77
C MET A 166 -11.19 9.59 -1.97
N ASP A 167 -12.50 9.62 -2.22
CA ASP A 167 -13.41 8.58 -1.75
C ASP A 167 -13.27 7.32 -2.60
N GLU A 168 -12.58 6.30 -2.08
CA GLU A 168 -12.46 4.99 -2.75
C GLU A 168 -13.78 4.22 -2.84
N ALA A 169 -14.79 4.60 -2.04
CA ALA A 169 -16.10 4.00 -2.10
C ALA A 169 -16.89 4.46 -3.34
N GLY A 170 -16.49 5.59 -3.95
CA GLY A 170 -17.05 6.13 -5.18
C GLY A 170 -18.45 6.71 -4.98
N GLY A 171 -18.70 7.36 -3.84
CA GLY A 171 -20.00 7.92 -3.48
C GLY A 171 -21.02 6.91 -2.97
N VAL A 172 -20.62 5.66 -2.73
CA VAL A 172 -21.49 4.63 -2.16
C VAL A 172 -21.10 4.37 -0.71
N LEU A 173 -22.04 4.57 0.22
CA LEU A 173 -21.79 4.41 1.65
C LEU A 173 -21.32 3.01 2.01
N ILE A 174 -20.37 2.95 2.94
CA ILE A 174 -19.91 1.71 3.57
C ILE A 174 -20.77 1.47 4.80
N VAL A 175 -21.53 0.38 4.79
CA VAL A 175 -22.54 0.06 5.82
C VAL A 175 -22.02 -0.96 6.85
N GLU A 176 -21.03 -1.76 6.49
CA GLU A 176 -20.37 -2.68 7.41
C GLU A 176 -18.85 -2.62 7.25
N PHE A 177 -18.14 -2.73 8.37
CA PHE A 177 -16.69 -2.86 8.41
C PHE A 177 -16.26 -3.87 9.47
N CYS A 178 -15.30 -4.71 9.13
CA CYS A 178 -14.64 -5.64 10.05
C CYS A 178 -13.12 -5.57 9.84
N GLY A 179 -12.39 -5.09 10.85
CA GLY A 179 -10.93 -5.08 10.87
C GLY A 179 -10.40 -5.99 11.97
N LEU A 180 -9.56 -6.96 11.61
CA LEU A 180 -8.98 -7.93 12.57
C LEU A 180 -7.57 -7.55 12.98
N ARG A 181 -6.74 -7.23 11.98
CA ARG A 181 -5.34 -6.84 12.19
C ARG A 181 -4.85 -5.98 11.04
N SER A 182 -3.66 -5.41 11.19
CA SER A 182 -3.01 -4.63 10.13
C SER A 182 -2.99 -5.41 8.80
N LYS A 183 -3.52 -4.77 7.74
CA LYS A 183 -3.66 -5.34 6.39
C LYS A 183 -4.57 -6.59 6.31
N MET A 184 -5.52 -6.72 7.25
CA MET A 184 -6.57 -7.73 7.26
C MET A 184 -7.91 -7.12 7.68
N TYR A 185 -8.74 -6.80 6.69
CA TYR A 185 -10.02 -6.15 6.89
C TYR A 185 -11.00 -6.46 5.74
N SER A 186 -12.28 -6.26 6.00
CA SER A 186 -13.35 -6.36 5.01
C SER A 186 -14.40 -5.29 5.25
N TYR A 187 -15.12 -4.92 4.19
CA TYR A 187 -16.19 -3.94 4.26
C TYR A 187 -17.27 -4.23 3.22
N LEU A 188 -18.49 -3.79 3.50
CA LEU A 188 -19.65 -3.91 2.62
C LEU A 188 -20.20 -2.52 2.33
N LYS A 189 -20.47 -2.24 1.05
CA LYS A 189 -21.15 -1.02 0.61
C LYS A 189 -22.66 -1.26 0.54
N GLU A 190 -23.44 -0.19 0.58
CA GLU A 190 -24.90 -0.23 0.45
C GLU A 190 -25.36 -0.93 -0.84
N SER A 191 -24.60 -0.78 -1.93
CA SER A 191 -24.81 -1.51 -3.20
C SER A 191 -24.72 -3.04 -3.11
N GLY A 192 -24.41 -3.62 -1.94
CA GLY A 192 -24.15 -5.05 -1.73
C GLY A 192 -22.78 -5.50 -2.20
N LYS A 193 -21.97 -4.62 -2.81
CA LYS A 193 -20.58 -4.90 -3.19
C LYS A 193 -19.64 -4.57 -2.02
N GLY A 194 -18.64 -5.40 -1.80
CA GLY A 194 -17.66 -5.22 -0.73
C GLY A 194 -16.23 -5.42 -1.20
N GLY A 195 -15.30 -5.19 -0.27
CA GLY A 195 -13.88 -5.44 -0.46
C GLY A 195 -13.35 -6.29 0.70
N MET A 196 -12.39 -7.17 0.39
CA MET A 196 -11.68 -7.94 1.41
C MET A 196 -10.19 -7.95 1.13
N THR A 197 -9.42 -7.58 2.15
CA THR A 197 -7.96 -7.58 2.14
C THR A 197 -7.50 -8.50 3.25
N ALA A 198 -6.66 -9.48 2.92
CA ALA A 198 -6.03 -10.36 3.90
C ALA A 198 -4.58 -10.64 3.46
N LYS A 199 -3.63 -9.84 3.97
CA LYS A 199 -2.22 -9.98 3.60
C LYS A 199 -1.67 -11.33 4.07
N GLY A 200 -0.98 -12.02 3.16
CA GLY A 200 -0.43 -13.36 3.38
C GLY A 200 -1.36 -14.48 2.94
N VAL A 201 -2.64 -14.20 2.72
CA VAL A 201 -3.62 -15.18 2.24
C VAL A 201 -3.67 -15.16 0.71
N LYS A 202 -3.74 -16.34 0.08
CA LYS A 202 -3.80 -16.45 -1.37
C LYS A 202 -5.12 -15.87 -1.90
N LYS A 203 -5.07 -15.11 -3.00
CA LYS A 203 -6.25 -14.42 -3.58
C LYS A 203 -7.44 -15.34 -3.88
N TYR A 204 -7.22 -16.59 -4.28
CA TYR A 204 -8.32 -17.52 -4.56
C TYR A 204 -9.04 -17.97 -3.29
N VAL A 205 -8.36 -18.00 -2.13
CA VAL A 205 -8.98 -18.31 -0.83
C VAL A 205 -9.88 -17.15 -0.43
N ILE A 206 -9.38 -15.92 -0.58
CA ILE A 206 -10.12 -14.68 -0.34
C ILE A 206 -11.40 -14.65 -1.21
N LYS A 207 -11.30 -14.93 -2.51
CA LYS A 207 -12.46 -14.93 -3.42
C LYS A 207 -13.53 -15.97 -3.09
N LYS A 208 -13.17 -17.06 -2.41
CA LYS A 208 -14.14 -18.09 -1.99
C LYS A 208 -14.94 -17.66 -0.76
N GLN A 209 -14.46 -16.69 0.00
CA GLN A 209 -15.19 -16.13 1.12
C GLN A 209 -16.03 -14.94 0.63
N SER A 210 -17.34 -15.11 0.65
CA SER A 210 -18.31 -14.13 0.15
C SER A 210 -18.81 -13.14 1.21
N ASN A 211 -18.42 -13.29 2.48
CA ASN A 211 -19.09 -12.61 3.58
C ASN A 211 -18.10 -11.92 4.54
N THR A 212 -18.34 -10.65 4.85
CA THR A 212 -17.60 -9.78 5.78
C THR A 212 -17.36 -10.47 7.13
N ARG A 213 -18.35 -11.25 7.59
CA ARG A 213 -18.32 -11.96 8.88
C ARG A 213 -17.39 -13.19 8.92
N ARG A 214 -17.00 -13.72 7.76
CA ARG A 214 -16.12 -14.90 7.67
C ARG A 214 -14.63 -14.56 7.63
N LEU A 215 -14.27 -13.28 7.74
CA LEU A 215 -12.87 -12.86 7.77
C LEU A 215 -12.08 -13.54 8.91
N HIS A 216 -12.74 -13.85 10.04
CA HIS A 216 -12.15 -14.61 11.15
C HIS A 216 -11.66 -16.02 10.76
N GLU A 217 -12.26 -16.63 9.73
CA GLU A 217 -11.85 -17.96 9.25
C GLU A 217 -10.51 -17.89 8.49
N CYS A 218 -10.11 -16.71 8.00
CA CYS A 218 -8.81 -16.49 7.35
C CYS A 218 -7.66 -16.22 8.34
N ASP A 219 -7.95 -16.06 9.64
CA ASP A 219 -6.95 -15.76 10.67
C ASP A 219 -6.48 -17.01 11.45
N LYS A 220 -6.89 -18.20 11.00
CA LYS A 220 -6.39 -19.52 11.46
C LYS A 220 -5.25 -20.02 10.58
#